data_AF-A0A1I0PN89-F1
#
_entry.id   AF-A0A1I0PN89-F1
#
_cell.length_a   1.000
_cell.length_b   1.000
_cell.length_c   1.000
_cell.angle_alpha   90.00
_cell.angle_beta   90.00
_cell.angle_gamma   90.00
#
_symmetry.space_group_name_H-M   'P 1'
#
loop_
_entity.id
_entity.type
_entity.pdbx_description
1 polymer ?
#
loop_
_entity_poly.entity_id
_entity_poly.type
_entity_poly.pdbx_seq_one_letter_code
_entity_poly.pdbx_strand_id
1 'polypeptide(L)'
;MDWSFLNIFKKADFNTLMFSLAVTGWILLYYHPDIIYFKIIALLCSIYCISRFIVHLYNAYQIRKVNKANAKYDQEQNVKRTHDRELQAQFVYDRLSRNDQELLQEVINKSEKSCYPDVYIIKDKLSNCMFISQVQMILFGDDMINSWISINESSDSYSIIIKSPLNTIIESKLNK
;
A
#
# COMPACT_ATOMS: atom_id res chain seq x y z
N MET A 1 -6.26 -23.80 -46.71
CA MET A 1 -5.34 -22.64 -46.69
C MET A 1 -4.91 -22.48 -45.25
N ASP A 2 -3.67 -22.88 -44.98
CA ASP A 2 -3.25 -23.34 -43.66
C ASP A 2 -3.09 -22.19 -42.68
N TRP A 3 -3.74 -22.33 -41.53
CA TRP A 3 -3.59 -21.48 -40.35
C TRP A 3 -2.16 -21.48 -39.78
N SER A 4 -1.26 -22.30 -40.34
CA SER A 4 0.16 -22.38 -39.99
C SER A 4 1.00 -21.20 -40.50
N PHE A 5 0.61 -20.51 -41.59
CA PHE A 5 1.37 -19.35 -42.08
C PHE A 5 1.27 -18.14 -41.14
N LEU A 6 0.14 -18.01 -40.43
CA LEU A 6 -0.09 -16.97 -39.42
C LEU A 6 0.68 -17.23 -38.11
N ASN A 7 1.13 -18.46 -37.85
CA ASN A 7 1.93 -18.82 -36.68
C ASN A 7 3.45 -18.63 -36.88
N ILE A 8 3.90 -18.40 -38.12
CA ILE A 8 5.33 -18.19 -38.42
C ILE A 8 5.79 -16.79 -37.98
N PHE A 9 4.90 -15.80 -38.00
CA PHE A 9 5.20 -14.48 -37.46
C PHE A 9 4.81 -14.42 -35.99
N LYS A 10 5.77 -14.14 -35.10
CA LYS A 10 5.41 -13.74 -33.73
C LYS A 10 4.45 -12.56 -33.84
N LYS A 11 3.45 -12.50 -32.96
CA LYS A 11 2.34 -11.54 -33.00
C LYS A 11 2.79 -10.07 -33.14
N ALA A 12 3.99 -9.72 -32.66
CA ALA A 12 4.61 -8.40 -32.82
C ALA A 12 5.15 -8.14 -34.25
N ASP A 13 5.76 -9.16 -34.87
CA ASP A 13 6.32 -9.08 -36.22
C ASP A 13 5.23 -8.95 -37.27
N PHE A 14 4.10 -9.64 -37.08
CA PHE A 14 2.94 -9.52 -37.97
C PHE A 14 2.29 -8.13 -37.90
N ASN A 15 2.16 -7.53 -36.71
CA ASN A 15 1.59 -6.19 -36.57
C ASN A 15 2.45 -5.13 -37.25
N THR A 16 3.77 -5.23 -37.09
CA THR A 16 4.75 -4.33 -37.71
C THR A 16 4.72 -4.49 -39.23
N LEU A 17 4.61 -5.73 -39.72
CA LEU A 17 4.49 -6.04 -41.13
C LEU A 17 3.20 -5.47 -41.75
N MET A 18 2.05 -5.63 -41.09
CA MET A 18 0.78 -5.06 -41.58
C MET A 18 0.81 -3.53 -41.59
N PHE A 19 1.43 -2.89 -40.60
CA PHE A 19 1.60 -1.43 -40.61
C PHE A 19 2.52 -0.97 -41.74
N SER A 20 3.65 -1.66 -41.95
CA SER A 20 4.58 -1.37 -43.04
C SER A 20 3.93 -1.55 -44.42
N LEU A 21 3.13 -2.60 -44.61
CA LEU A 21 2.36 -2.83 -45.83
C LEU A 21 1.27 -1.79 -46.05
N ALA A 22 0.61 -1.31 -44.99
CA ALA A 22 -0.35 -0.21 -45.10
C ALA A 22 0.35 1.06 -45.61
N VAL A 23 1.45 1.46 -44.96
CA VAL A 23 2.21 2.67 -45.32
C VAL A 23 2.77 2.56 -46.73
N THR A 24 3.42 1.43 -47.06
CA THR A 24 4.01 1.18 -48.37
C THR A 24 2.94 1.10 -49.46
N GLY A 25 1.78 0.49 -49.17
CA GLY A 25 0.65 0.43 -50.09
C GLY A 25 0.07 1.80 -50.41
N TRP A 26 -0.05 2.69 -49.41
CA TRP A 26 -0.45 4.09 -49.63
C TRP A 26 0.57 4.89 -50.42
N ILE A 27 1.87 4.69 -50.18
CA ILE A 27 2.95 5.33 -50.94
C ILE A 27 2.93 4.85 -52.40
N LEU A 28 2.82 3.55 -52.64
CA LEU A 28 2.79 2.99 -54.00
C LEU A 28 1.53 3.40 -54.77
N LEU A 29 0.40 3.57 -54.09
CA LEU A 29 -0.82 4.11 -54.70
C LEU A 29 -0.65 5.56 -55.20
N TYR A 30 0.19 6.36 -54.54
CA TYR A 30 0.50 7.72 -54.98
C TYR A 30 1.33 7.74 -56.27
N TYR A 31 2.29 6.83 -56.41
CA TYR A 31 3.17 6.75 -57.59
C TYR A 31 2.57 5.94 -58.75
N HIS A 32 1.70 4.96 -58.45
CA HIS A 32 1.10 4.05 -59.43
C HIS A 32 -0.40 3.90 -59.18
N PRO A 33 -1.20 4.94 -59.49
CA PRO A 33 -2.63 4.97 -59.18
C PRO A 33 -3.46 3.95 -59.98
N ASP A 34 -2.96 3.51 -61.13
CA ASP A 34 -3.68 2.61 -62.04
C ASP A 34 -3.74 1.15 -61.54
N ILE A 35 -2.93 0.80 -60.53
CA ILE A 35 -2.85 -0.56 -60.00
C ILE A 35 -3.81 -0.73 -58.82
N ILE A 36 -4.99 -1.30 -59.10
CA ILE A 36 -6.08 -1.52 -58.14
C ILE A 36 -5.63 -2.36 -56.92
N TYR A 37 -4.68 -3.29 -57.10
CA TYR A 37 -4.20 -4.16 -56.02
C TYR A 37 -3.52 -3.40 -54.87
N PHE A 38 -2.81 -2.29 -55.15
CA PHE A 38 -2.20 -1.47 -54.10
C PHE A 38 -3.26 -0.82 -53.20
N LYS A 39 -4.39 -0.40 -53.79
CA LYS A 39 -5.53 0.16 -53.04
C LYS A 39 -6.14 -0.87 -52.09
N ILE A 40 -6.34 -2.09 -52.56
CA ILE A 40 -6.93 -3.17 -51.77
C ILE A 40 -6.03 -3.54 -50.59
N ILE A 41 -4.72 -3.69 -50.83
CA ILE A 41 -3.74 -4.04 -49.79
C ILE A 41 -3.65 -2.92 -48.74
N ALA A 42 -3.55 -1.66 -49.16
CA ALA A 42 -3.47 -0.52 -48.26
C ALA A 42 -4.71 -0.42 -47.36
N LEU A 43 -5.92 -0.55 -47.93
CA LEU A 43 -7.17 -0.50 -47.17
C LEU A 43 -7.29 -1.64 -46.17
N LEU A 44 -7.04 -2.89 -46.58
CA LEU A 44 -7.14 -4.05 -45.68
C LEU A 44 -6.14 -3.96 -44.53
N CYS A 45 -4.91 -3.51 -44.80
CA CYS A 45 -3.89 -3.33 -43.77
C CYS A 45 -4.23 -2.16 -42.83
N SER A 46 -4.75 -1.04 -43.35
CA SER A 46 -5.20 0.09 -42.53
C SER A 46 -6.37 -0.29 -41.61
N ILE A 47 -7.36 -1.04 -42.11
CA ILE A 47 -8.48 -1.54 -41.30
C ILE A 47 -7.95 -2.44 -40.17
N TYR A 48 -7.03 -3.36 -40.49
CA TYR A 48 -6.39 -4.21 -39.49
C TYR A 48 -5.69 -3.41 -38.39
N CYS A 49 -4.88 -2.41 -38.76
CA CYS A 49 -4.17 -1.55 -37.82
C CYS A 49 -5.14 -0.77 -36.90
N ILE A 50 -6.22 -0.20 -37.46
CA ILE A 50 -7.23 0.51 -36.69
C ILE A 50 -7.95 -0.42 -35.71
N SER A 51 -8.39 -1.60 -36.17
CA SER A 51 -9.06 -2.57 -35.29
C SER A 51 -8.16 -3.01 -34.14
N ARG A 52 -6.86 -3.23 -34.39
CA ARG A 52 -5.88 -3.55 -33.34
C ARG A 52 -5.66 -2.41 -32.36
N PHE A 53 -5.60 -1.17 -32.86
CA PHE A 53 -5.47 0.01 -32.02
C PHE A 53 -6.66 0.17 -31.07
N ILE A 54 -7.90 -0.02 -31.57
CA ILE A 54 -9.12 0.02 -30.75
C ILE A 54 -9.07 -1.04 -29.65
N VAL A 55 -8.70 -2.28 -29.97
CA VAL A 55 -8.58 -3.36 -28.98
C VAL A 55 -7.51 -3.02 -27.93
N HIS A 56 -6.38 -2.47 -28.35
CA HIS A 56 -5.32 -2.08 -27.42
C HIS A 56 -5.76 -0.96 -26.47
N LEU A 57 -6.42 0.07 -27.00
CA LEU A 57 -7.01 1.14 -26.20
C LEU A 57 -8.06 0.63 -25.23
N TYR A 58 -8.94 -0.28 -25.67
CA TYR A 58 -9.96 -0.88 -24.82
C TYR A 58 -9.34 -1.69 -23.68
N ASN A 59 -8.31 -2.50 -23.96
CA ASN A 59 -7.61 -3.25 -22.92
C ASN A 59 -6.90 -2.32 -21.93
N ALA A 60 -6.24 -1.26 -22.41
CA ALA A 60 -5.62 -0.26 -21.56
C ALA A 60 -6.65 0.46 -20.66
N TYR A 61 -7.83 0.77 -21.21
CA TYR A 61 -8.95 1.34 -20.46
C TYR A 61 -9.45 0.39 -19.37
N GLN A 62 -9.64 -0.90 -19.68
CA GLN A 62 -10.08 -1.90 -18.71
C GLN A 62 -9.07 -2.07 -17.57
N ILE A 63 -7.77 -2.15 -17.87
CA ILE A 63 -6.72 -2.23 -16.85
C ILE A 63 -6.76 -0.99 -15.94
N ARG A 64 -6.87 0.22 -16.51
CA ARG A 64 -7.00 1.45 -15.72
C ARG A 64 -8.24 1.44 -14.83
N LYS A 65 -9.37 0.93 -15.33
CA LYS A 65 -10.61 0.82 -14.56
C LYS A 65 -10.45 -0.12 -13.37
N VAL A 66 -9.85 -1.30 -13.57
CA VAL A 66 -9.57 -2.26 -12.50
C VAL A 66 -8.60 -1.68 -11.47
N ASN A 67 -7.51 -1.05 -11.91
CA ASN A 67 -6.54 -0.44 -10.98
C ASN A 67 -7.16 0.66 -10.13
N LYS A 68 -8.06 1.48 -10.70
CA LYS A 68 -8.80 2.49 -9.93
C LYS A 68 -9.76 1.87 -8.91
N ALA A 69 -10.45 0.79 -9.28
CA ALA A 69 -11.35 0.09 -8.36
C ALA A 69 -10.58 -0.56 -7.21
N ASN A 70 -9.44 -1.20 -7.50
CA ASN A 70 -8.57 -1.79 -6.49
C ASN A 70 -7.98 -0.72 -5.56
N ALA A 71 -7.48 0.40 -6.11
CA ALA A 71 -6.98 1.50 -5.30
C ALA A 71 -8.05 2.06 -4.34
N LYS A 72 -9.32 2.14 -4.79
CA LYS A 72 -10.42 2.56 -3.93
C LYS A 72 -10.72 1.52 -2.85
N TYR A 73 -10.75 0.24 -3.21
CA TYR A 73 -10.95 -0.85 -2.25
C TYR A 73 -9.84 -0.91 -1.20
N ASP A 74 -8.58 -0.72 -1.60
CA ASP A 74 -7.44 -0.67 -0.69
C ASP A 74 -7.54 0.51 0.27
N GLN A 75 -7.99 1.68 -0.21
CA GLN A 75 -8.27 2.84 0.65
C GLN A 75 -9.38 2.55 1.65
N GLU A 76 -10.51 2.01 1.21
CA GLU A 76 -11.63 1.64 2.09
C GLU A 76 -11.21 0.58 3.13
N GLN A 77 -10.43 -0.42 2.72
CA GLN A 77 -9.92 -1.45 3.61
C GLN A 77 -8.91 -0.89 4.62
N ASN A 78 -8.04 0.04 4.21
CA ASN A 78 -7.10 0.71 5.12
C ASN A 78 -7.83 1.56 6.15
N VAL A 79 -8.85 2.33 5.76
CA VAL A 79 -9.68 3.10 6.70
C VAL A 79 -10.33 2.18 7.72
N LYS A 80 -10.91 1.06 7.26
CA LYS A 80 -11.51 0.06 8.15
C LYS A 80 -10.48 -0.55 9.12
N ARG A 81 -9.30 -0.94 8.62
CA ARG A 81 -8.22 -1.50 9.46
C ARG A 81 -7.72 -0.51 10.51
N THR A 82 -7.60 0.77 10.16
CA THR A 82 -7.22 1.82 11.12
C THR A 82 -8.28 1.96 12.20
N HIS A 83 -9.56 2.01 11.82
CA HIS A 83 -10.66 2.09 12.77
C HIS A 83 -10.75 0.85 13.69
N ASP A 84 -10.61 -0.36 13.13
CA ASP A 84 -10.59 -1.60 13.90
C ASP A 84 -9.41 -1.63 14.90
N ARG A 85 -8.24 -1.10 14.50
CA ARG A 85 -7.08 -0.94 15.40
C ARG A 85 -7.32 0.06 16.52
N GLU A 86 -7.99 1.17 16.23
CA GLU A 86 -8.40 2.16 17.25
C GLU A 86 -9.34 1.54 18.28
N LEU A 87 -10.37 0.82 17.83
CA LEU A 87 -11.30 0.10 18.70
C LEU A 87 -10.59 -0.95 19.55
N GLN A 88 -9.65 -1.70 18.96
CA GLN A 88 -8.87 -2.69 19.70
C GLN A 88 -7.98 -2.03 20.77
N ALA A 89 -7.29 -0.93 20.44
CA ALA A 89 -6.47 -0.22 21.40
C ALA A 89 -7.30 0.36 22.55
N GLN A 90 -8.48 0.90 22.25
CA GLN A 90 -9.43 1.40 23.25
C GLN A 90 -9.91 0.27 24.17
N PHE A 91 -10.30 -0.87 23.60
CA PHE A 91 -10.70 -2.04 24.36
C PHE A 91 -9.59 -2.57 25.27
N VAL A 92 -8.35 -2.65 24.76
CA VAL A 92 -7.19 -3.10 25.54
C VAL A 92 -6.94 -2.16 26.71
N TYR A 93 -7.01 -0.84 26.49
CA TYR A 93 -6.83 0.14 27.56
C TYR A 93 -7.95 0.08 28.60
N ASP A 94 -9.21 0.04 28.17
CA ASP A 94 -10.37 0.05 29.06
C ASP A 94 -10.50 -1.24 29.90
N ARG A 95 -9.91 -2.36 29.44
CA ARG A 95 -9.89 -3.64 30.18
C ARG A 95 -8.92 -3.62 31.36
N LEU A 96 -7.86 -2.81 31.31
CA LEU A 96 -6.88 -2.71 32.38
C LEU A 96 -7.54 -2.26 33.68
N SER A 97 -7.00 -2.70 34.81
CA SER A 97 -7.46 -2.18 36.10
C SER A 97 -7.15 -0.69 36.21
N ARG A 98 -7.89 0.04 37.05
CA ARG A 98 -7.67 1.47 37.25
C ARG A 98 -6.23 1.78 37.68
N ASN A 99 -5.65 0.94 38.53
CA ASN A 99 -4.26 1.10 38.98
C ASN A 99 -3.26 0.91 37.83
N ASP A 100 -3.51 -0.07 36.94
CA ASP A 100 -2.65 -0.32 35.78
C ASP A 100 -2.76 0.81 34.75
N GLN A 101 -3.97 1.37 34.56
CA GLN A 101 -4.19 2.56 33.73
C GLN A 101 -3.43 3.77 34.26
N GLU A 102 -3.46 4.00 35.58
CA GLU A 102 -2.72 5.08 36.25
C GLU A 102 -1.21 4.89 36.12
N LEU A 103 -0.70 3.66 36.27
CA LEU A 103 0.72 3.35 36.05
C LEU A 103 1.17 3.63 34.61
N LEU A 104 0.37 3.25 33.60
CA LEU A 104 0.66 3.56 32.20
C LEU A 104 0.59 5.05 31.88
N GLN A 105 -0.32 5.79 32.53
CA GLN A 105 -0.37 7.25 32.43
C GLN A 105 0.86 7.89 33.09
N GLU A 106 1.30 7.36 34.23
CA GLU A 106 2.48 7.82 34.94
C GLU A 106 3.77 7.62 34.11
N VAL A 107 3.81 6.61 33.24
CA VAL A 107 4.90 6.43 32.26
C VAL A 107 5.04 7.67 31.39
N ILE A 108 3.95 8.20 30.85
CA ILE A 108 3.98 9.41 29.99
C ILE A 108 4.40 10.63 30.82
N ASN A 109 3.93 10.75 32.05
CA ASN A 109 4.26 11.89 32.92
C ASN A 109 5.72 11.89 33.41
N LYS A 110 6.31 10.72 33.68
CA LYS A 110 7.69 10.58 34.15
C LYS A 110 8.73 10.51 33.05
N SER A 111 8.29 10.35 31.80
CA SER A 111 9.20 10.20 30.67
C SER A 111 9.41 11.50 29.93
N GLU A 112 10.60 11.63 29.35
CA GLU A 112 10.90 12.62 28.34
C GLU A 112 10.53 12.06 26.97
N LYS A 113 9.66 12.77 26.25
CA LYS A 113 9.27 12.38 24.90
C LYS A 113 10.45 12.53 23.96
N SER A 114 10.81 11.47 23.24
CA SER A 114 11.91 11.51 22.28
C SER A 114 11.51 12.26 21.00
N CYS A 115 12.44 12.39 20.04
CA CYS A 115 12.14 12.90 18.70
C CYS A 115 11.14 12.01 17.92
N TYR A 116 10.93 10.76 18.35
CA TYR A 116 9.92 9.86 17.80
C TYR A 116 8.64 9.92 18.65
N PRO A 117 7.46 10.08 18.02
CA PRO A 117 6.21 10.40 18.73
C PRO A 117 5.71 9.28 19.66
N ASP A 118 6.10 8.04 19.38
CA ASP A 118 5.67 6.84 20.11
C ASP A 118 6.70 6.33 21.12
N VAL A 119 7.78 7.11 21.36
CA VAL A 119 8.91 6.68 22.18
C VAL A 119 9.13 7.64 23.35
N TYR A 120 9.13 7.05 24.53
CA TYR A 120 9.21 7.69 25.83
C TYR A 120 10.50 7.25 26.55
N ILE A 121 11.26 8.19 27.08
CA ILE A 121 12.56 7.93 27.71
C ILE A 121 12.46 8.23 29.20
N ILE A 122 12.71 7.23 30.04
CA ILE A 122 12.83 7.41 31.50
C ILE A 122 14.31 7.35 31.85
N LYS A 123 14.86 8.49 32.27
CA LYS A 123 16.25 8.63 32.74
C LYS A 123 16.38 8.16 34.19
N ASP A 124 17.62 7.95 34.64
CA ASP A 124 17.95 7.51 36.00
C ASP A 124 17.34 6.14 36.35
N LYS A 125 18.00 5.11 35.81
CA LYS A 125 17.59 3.72 35.91
C LYS A 125 17.43 3.22 37.34
N LEU A 126 18.33 3.62 38.24
CA LEU A 126 18.36 3.11 39.62
C LEU A 126 17.15 3.60 40.42
N SER A 127 16.77 4.87 40.27
CA SER A 127 15.61 5.42 40.96
C SER A 127 14.28 4.92 40.40
N ASN A 128 14.24 4.58 39.10
CA ASN A 128 13.03 4.14 38.41
C ASN A 128 12.88 2.61 38.26
N CYS A 129 13.80 1.80 38.79
CA CYS A 129 13.79 0.35 38.59
C CYS A 129 12.50 -0.33 39.10
N MET A 130 12.00 0.06 40.28
CA MET A 130 10.76 -0.48 40.84
C MET A 130 9.54 -0.09 40.01
N PHE A 131 9.49 1.16 39.54
CA PHE A 131 8.42 1.65 38.69
C PHE A 131 8.37 0.87 37.36
N ILE A 132 9.52 0.72 36.70
CA ILE A 132 9.62 -0.03 35.44
C ILE A 132 9.27 -1.51 35.65
N SER A 133 9.68 -2.10 36.77
CA SER A 133 9.31 -3.47 37.11
C SER A 133 7.79 -3.64 37.22
N GLN A 134 7.06 -2.67 37.80
CA GLN A 134 5.60 -2.70 37.85
C GLN A 134 4.98 -2.65 36.46
N VAL A 135 5.50 -1.76 35.60
CA VAL A 135 5.05 -1.69 34.19
C VAL A 135 5.32 -3.01 33.47
N GLN A 136 6.50 -3.61 33.65
CA GLN A 136 6.84 -4.92 33.07
C GLN A 136 5.91 -6.04 33.57
N MET A 137 5.48 -6.02 34.83
CA MET A 137 4.52 -6.98 35.35
C MET A 137 3.15 -6.87 34.66
N ILE A 138 2.71 -5.64 34.35
CA ILE A 138 1.48 -5.42 33.56
C ILE A 138 1.64 -6.03 32.16
N LEU A 139 2.78 -5.77 31.49
CA LEU A 139 3.04 -6.29 30.15
C LEU A 139 3.14 -7.83 30.13
N PHE A 140 3.73 -8.44 31.16
CA PHE A 140 3.83 -9.90 31.26
C PHE A 140 2.47 -10.55 31.58
N GLY A 141 1.60 -9.85 32.31
CA GLY A 141 0.29 -10.36 32.69
C GLY A 141 -0.78 -10.27 31.59
N ASP A 142 -0.56 -9.48 30.54
CA ASP A 142 -1.54 -9.27 29.48
C ASP A 142 -0.88 -9.22 28.09
N ASP A 143 -1.00 -10.32 27.34
CA ASP A 143 -0.46 -10.45 25.99
C ASP A 143 -0.99 -9.38 25.03
N MET A 144 -2.21 -8.88 25.26
CA MET A 144 -2.78 -7.84 24.39
C MET A 144 -2.04 -6.52 24.60
N ILE A 145 -1.87 -6.04 25.83
CA ILE A 145 -1.13 -4.78 26.08
C ILE A 145 0.35 -4.91 25.68
N ASN A 146 0.95 -6.07 25.89
CA ASN A 146 2.33 -6.38 25.49
C ASN A 146 2.56 -6.22 23.98
N SER A 147 1.54 -6.48 23.16
CA SER A 147 1.64 -6.28 21.71
C SER A 147 1.78 -4.79 21.30
N TRP A 148 1.34 -3.88 22.17
CA TRP A 148 1.32 -2.43 21.94
C TRP A 148 2.46 -1.69 22.63
N ILE A 149 2.97 -2.19 23.74
CA ILE A 149 4.01 -1.54 24.54
C ILE A 149 5.25 -2.42 24.58
N SER A 150 6.41 -1.86 24.26
CA SER A 150 7.70 -2.54 24.41
C SER A 150 8.68 -1.69 25.20
N ILE A 151 9.43 -2.31 26.11
CA ILE A 151 10.42 -1.64 26.95
C ILE A 151 11.81 -2.12 26.54
N ASN A 152 12.65 -1.17 26.13
CA ASN A 152 14.05 -1.41 25.82
C ASN A 152 14.92 -0.79 26.91
N GLU A 153 15.92 -1.53 27.36
CA GLU A 153 16.82 -1.10 28.42
C GLU A 153 18.17 -0.68 27.83
N SER A 154 18.67 0.48 28.26
CA SER A 154 20.02 0.97 27.95
C SER A 154 20.87 1.07 29.23
N SER A 155 22.10 1.58 29.11
CA SER A 155 23.01 1.75 30.26
C SER A 155 22.38 2.58 31.38
N ASP A 156 21.81 3.74 31.03
CA ASP A 156 21.39 4.76 32.01
C ASP A 156 19.89 5.10 31.95
N SER A 157 19.15 4.51 31.01
CA SER A 157 17.74 4.85 30.76
C SER A 157 16.91 3.68 30.26
N TYR A 158 15.59 3.80 30.38
CA TYR A 158 14.60 2.94 29.75
C TYR A 158 13.92 3.67 28.59
N SER A 159 13.82 3.01 27.44
CA SER A 159 13.06 3.46 26.27
C SER A 159 11.78 2.66 26.19
N ILE A 160 10.64 3.29 26.43
CA ILE A 160 9.32 2.70 26.35
C ILE A 160 8.68 3.13 25.04
N ILE A 161 8.32 2.16 24.21
CA ILE A 161 7.63 2.39 22.94
C ILE A 161 6.16 2.03 23.15
N ILE A 162 5.28 3.00 22.99
CA ILE A 162 3.82 2.81 23.03
C ILE A 162 3.31 3.05 21.62
N LYS A 163 2.90 1.99 20.92
CA LYS A 163 2.46 2.09 19.52
C LYS A 163 1.14 2.84 19.40
N SER A 164 1.01 3.70 18.39
CA SER A 164 -0.28 4.26 17.98
C SER A 164 -1.24 3.15 17.49
N PRO A 165 -2.56 3.19 17.84
CA PRO A 165 -3.29 4.31 18.45
C PRO A 165 -3.37 4.30 19.99
N LEU A 166 -2.81 3.30 20.68
CA LEU A 166 -2.85 3.23 22.15
C LEU A 166 -2.22 4.47 22.80
N ASN A 167 -1.10 4.94 22.25
CA ASN A 167 -0.42 6.15 22.71
C ASN A 167 -1.36 7.36 22.81
N THR A 168 -2.09 7.63 21.72
CA THR A 168 -3.03 8.74 21.61
C THR A 168 -4.18 8.62 22.62
N ILE A 169 -4.63 7.40 22.90
CA ILE A 169 -5.69 7.14 23.88
C ILE A 169 -5.22 7.52 25.28
N ILE A 170 -4.02 7.07 25.69
CA ILE A 170 -3.45 7.37 27.01
C ILE A 170 -3.22 8.90 27.15
N GLU A 171 -2.62 9.54 26.14
CA GLU A 171 -2.41 10.99 26.12
C GLU A 171 -3.74 11.77 26.21
N SER A 172 -4.80 11.30 25.56
CA SER A 172 -6.12 11.96 25.60
C SER A 172 -6.79 11.91 26.98
N LYS A 173 -6.47 10.88 27.78
CA LYS A 173 -7.00 10.69 29.13
C LYS A 173 -6.24 11.52 30.18
N LEU A 174 -4.97 11.83 29.93
CA LEU A 174 -4.16 12.72 30.76
C LEU A 174 -4.57 14.20 30.65
N ASN A 175 -5.09 14.60 29.49
CA ASN A 175 -5.51 15.98 29.21
C ASN A 175 -6.98 16.29 29.59
N LYS A 176 -7.68 15.34 30.23
CA LYS A 176 -9.07 15.50 30.71
C LYS A 176 -9.11 15.62 32.22
#